data_AF-A0A8C1ST39-F1
#
_entry.id   AF-A0A8C1ST39-F1
#
_cell.length_a   1.000
_cell.length_b   1.000
_cell.length_c   1.000
_cell.angle_alpha   90.00
_cell.angle_beta   90.00
_cell.angle_gamma   90.00
#
_symmetry.space_group_name_H-M   'P 1'
#
loop_
_entity.id
_entity.type
_entity.pdbx_description
1 polymer ?
#
loop_
_entity_poly.entity_id
_entity_poly.type
_entity_poly.pdbx_seq_one_letter_code
_entity_poly.pdbx_strand_id
1 'polypeptide(L)'
;MRVFGAVFERAVTACQSSALLCARLFSTGACARIRMHAIPKLKDVDRWTEKRSMLGVYDNIGILGGFKAHPKELIRGPLWLRGFRGNELQRLIRKKRMVGDRMMGEDKHILDKRISFLYRRFNRYGKHR
;
A
#
# COMPACT_ATOMS: atom_id res chain seq x y z
N MET A 1 55.82 -56.36 24.48
CA MET A 1 54.85 -55.39 25.06
C MET A 1 54.61 -54.26 24.08
N ARG A 2 53.34 -53.88 23.90
CA ARG A 2 52.82 -52.65 23.26
C ARG A 2 53.03 -52.46 21.73
N VAL A 3 52.24 -53.16 20.92
CA VAL A 3 51.98 -52.78 19.51
C VAL A 3 50.48 -52.44 19.26
N PHE A 4 49.65 -52.43 20.32
CA PHE A 4 48.20 -52.15 20.24
C PHE A 4 47.82 -50.72 20.65
N GLY A 5 48.76 -49.75 20.63
CA GLY A 5 48.54 -48.41 21.18
C GLY A 5 48.33 -47.27 20.16
N ALA A 6 48.59 -47.47 18.87
CA ALA A 6 48.70 -46.35 17.92
C ALA A 6 47.51 -46.20 16.96
N VAL A 7 46.55 -47.13 16.95
CA VAL A 7 45.41 -47.09 16.02
C VAL A 7 44.15 -46.50 16.66
N PHE A 8 44.04 -46.49 17.99
CA PHE A 8 42.84 -45.98 18.67
C PHE A 8 42.87 -44.46 18.92
N GLU A 9 44.05 -43.83 19.01
CA GLU A 9 44.14 -42.36 19.17
C GLU A 9 43.84 -41.57 17.88
N ARG A 10 43.98 -42.18 16.70
CA ARG A 10 43.68 -41.50 15.42
C ARG A 10 42.21 -41.59 15.00
N ALA A 11 41.42 -42.48 15.61
CA ALA A 11 39.99 -42.58 15.32
C ALA A 11 39.15 -41.55 16.09
N VAL A 12 39.64 -41.06 17.25
CA VAL A 12 38.93 -40.08 18.08
C VAL A 12 39.06 -38.65 17.53
N THR A 13 40.15 -38.33 16.81
CA THR A 13 40.37 -36.99 16.25
C THR A 13 39.67 -36.75 14.90
N ALA A 14 39.35 -37.81 14.15
CA ALA A 14 38.62 -37.69 12.88
C ALA A 14 37.08 -37.64 13.04
N CYS A 15 36.54 -38.08 14.18
CA CYS A 15 35.10 -38.03 14.44
C CYS A 15 34.66 -36.76 15.21
N GLN A 16 35.59 -36.00 15.77
CA GLN A 16 35.29 -34.69 16.38
C GLN A 16 35.21 -33.56 15.35
N SER A 17 35.73 -33.75 14.14
CA SER A 17 35.80 -32.69 13.12
C SER A 17 34.53 -32.57 12.26
N SER A 18 33.69 -33.61 12.15
CA SER A 18 32.43 -33.56 11.39
C SER A 18 31.23 -33.10 12.21
N ALA A 19 31.20 -33.39 13.52
CA ALA A 19 30.12 -32.94 14.41
C ALA A 19 30.20 -31.44 14.74
N LEU A 20 31.40 -30.84 14.71
CA LEU A 20 31.59 -29.40 14.93
C LEU A 20 31.33 -28.54 13.69
N LEU A 21 31.24 -29.14 12.50
CA LEU A 21 30.90 -28.44 11.25
C LEU A 21 29.39 -28.37 10.97
N CYS A 22 28.56 -29.05 11.77
CA CYS A 22 27.10 -29.07 11.61
C CYS A 22 26.35 -28.22 12.65
N ALA A 23 27.05 -27.30 13.32
CA ALA A 23 26.37 -26.15 13.90
C ALA A 23 26.00 -25.23 12.73
N ARG A 24 24.83 -25.43 12.13
CA ARG A 24 24.17 -24.38 11.37
C ARG A 24 24.11 -23.18 12.31
N LEU A 25 25.01 -22.22 12.10
CA LEU A 25 24.87 -20.90 12.66
C LEU A 25 23.50 -20.46 12.16
N PHE A 26 22.50 -20.52 13.05
CA PHE A 26 21.35 -19.67 12.93
C PHE A 26 21.95 -18.27 12.98
N SER A 27 22.31 -17.75 11.80
CA SER A 27 22.48 -16.33 11.61
C SER A 27 21.11 -15.80 11.98
N THR A 28 20.99 -15.31 13.20
CA THR A 28 19.98 -14.33 13.55
C THR A 28 20.28 -13.18 12.61
N GLY A 29 19.75 -13.29 11.39
CA GLY A 29 20.07 -12.44 10.26
C GLY A 29 20.00 -11.02 10.78
N ALA A 30 21.14 -10.33 10.74
CA ALA A 30 21.36 -9.07 11.43
C ALA A 30 20.06 -8.27 11.35
N CYS A 31 19.36 -8.20 12.50
CA CYS A 31 18.04 -7.61 12.60
C CYS A 31 18.13 -6.31 11.82
N ALA A 32 17.43 -6.22 10.68
CA ALA A 32 17.73 -5.23 9.64
C ALA A 32 17.93 -3.90 10.35
N ARG A 33 19.18 -3.40 10.40
CA ARG A 33 19.48 -2.18 11.15
C ARG A 33 18.60 -1.14 10.51
N ILE A 34 17.50 -0.77 11.18
CA ILE A 34 16.57 0.23 10.70
C ILE A 34 17.47 1.42 10.40
N ARG A 35 17.64 1.76 9.12
CA ARG A 35 18.46 2.91 8.68
C ARG A 35 17.68 4.18 9.01
N MET A 36 17.47 4.43 10.29
CA MET A 36 17.11 5.74 10.80
C MET A 36 18.43 6.42 11.17
N HIS A 37 18.86 7.36 10.33
CA HIS A 37 20.04 8.16 10.58
C HIS A 37 19.90 9.02 11.85
N ALA A 38 18.67 9.34 12.25
CA ALA A 38 18.32 9.98 13.52
C ALA A 38 16.85 9.72 13.85
N ILE A 39 16.48 9.89 15.13
CA ILE A 39 15.08 9.93 15.57
C ILE A 39 14.43 11.18 14.95
N PRO A 40 13.29 11.07 14.23
CA PRO A 40 12.61 12.24 13.70
C PRO A 40 12.17 13.14 14.85
N LYS A 41 12.19 14.46 14.61
CA LYS A 41 11.71 15.42 15.60
C LYS A 41 10.24 15.14 15.93
N LEU A 42 9.87 15.31 17.20
CA LEU A 42 8.49 15.24 17.64
C LEU A 42 7.65 16.22 16.82
N LYS A 43 6.58 15.70 16.20
CA LYS A 43 5.61 16.54 15.51
C LYS A 43 4.55 16.95 16.51
N ASP A 44 4.61 18.19 16.97
CA ASP A 44 3.51 18.76 17.72
C ASP A 44 2.32 19.00 16.78
N VAL A 45 1.14 18.56 17.20
CA VAL A 45 -0.08 18.60 16.39
C VAL A 45 -1.22 19.05 17.27
N ASP A 46 -1.63 20.29 17.08
CA ASP A 46 -2.84 20.82 17.71
C ASP A 46 -4.08 20.00 17.29
N ARG A 47 -4.84 19.54 18.28
CA ARG A 47 -6.08 18.79 18.08
C ARG A 47 -7.29 19.69 17.86
N TRP A 48 -7.21 20.96 18.25
CA TRP A 48 -8.32 21.91 18.26
C TRP A 48 -8.23 23.01 17.18
N THR A 49 -7.47 22.76 16.11
CA THR A 49 -7.50 23.58 14.89
C THR A 49 -8.93 23.74 14.36
N GLU A 50 -9.26 24.91 13.82
CA GLU A 50 -10.59 25.25 13.26
C GLU A 50 -11.13 24.17 12.30
N LYS A 51 -10.28 23.64 11.41
CA LYS A 51 -10.69 22.61 10.46
C LYS A 51 -11.12 21.30 11.14
N ARG A 52 -10.51 20.94 12.26
CA ARG A 52 -10.85 19.72 13.01
C ARG A 52 -12.06 19.92 13.89
N SER A 53 -12.15 21.07 14.56
CA SER A 53 -13.29 21.40 15.42
C SER A 53 -14.58 21.57 14.62
N MET A 54 -14.50 22.15 13.41
CA MET A 54 -15.66 22.38 12.55
C MET A 54 -15.96 21.23 11.56
N LEU A 55 -15.24 20.11 11.64
CA LEU A 55 -15.44 18.99 10.72
C LEU A 55 -16.80 18.31 10.97
N GLY A 56 -17.62 18.19 9.91
CA GLY A 56 -18.89 17.45 9.94
C GLY A 56 -20.12 18.23 10.44
N VAL A 57 -19.96 19.52 10.79
CA VAL A 57 -21.03 20.36 11.36
C VAL A 57 -22.30 20.39 10.49
N TYR A 58 -22.15 20.40 9.16
CA TYR A 58 -23.28 20.52 8.22
C TYR A 58 -23.63 19.25 7.45
N ASP A 59 -23.20 18.08 7.91
CA ASP A 59 -23.41 16.80 7.18
C ASP A 59 -24.89 16.38 7.14
N ASN A 60 -25.67 16.73 8.17
CA ASN A 60 -27.09 16.39 8.28
C ASN A 60 -28.03 17.52 7.84
N ILE A 61 -27.53 18.49 7.06
CA ILE A 61 -28.32 19.66 6.61
C ILE A 61 -29.59 19.27 5.84
N GLY A 62 -29.60 18.11 5.18
CA GLY A 62 -30.79 17.62 4.47
C GLY A 62 -31.94 17.33 5.44
N ILE A 63 -31.69 16.51 6.46
CA ILE A 63 -32.74 16.07 7.41
C ILE A 63 -33.18 17.23 8.30
N LEU A 64 -32.22 18.03 8.80
CA LEU A 64 -32.51 19.12 9.74
C LEU A 64 -32.92 20.42 9.05
N GLY A 65 -32.61 20.59 7.76
CA GLY A 65 -32.86 21.79 6.98
C GLY A 65 -34.06 21.70 6.03
N GLY A 66 -34.97 20.74 6.25
CA GLY A 66 -36.17 20.57 5.42
C GLY A 66 -35.85 20.18 3.97
N PHE A 67 -34.78 19.40 3.76
CA PHE A 67 -34.32 18.89 2.47
C PHE A 67 -34.03 19.95 1.39
N LYS A 68 -33.74 21.20 1.79
CA LYS A 68 -33.38 22.30 0.86
C LYS A 68 -32.07 22.08 0.09
N ALA A 69 -31.13 21.34 0.68
CA ALA A 69 -29.84 21.03 0.08
C ALA A 69 -29.43 19.59 0.41
N HIS A 70 -28.77 18.91 -0.53
CA HIS A 70 -28.27 17.55 -0.30
C HIS A 70 -26.77 17.57 0.06
N PRO A 71 -26.30 16.79 1.06
CA PRO A 71 -24.89 16.82 1.51
C PRO A 71 -23.85 16.61 0.39
N LYS A 72 -24.21 15.86 -0.66
CA LYS A 72 -23.40 15.69 -1.90
C LYS A 72 -22.95 17.01 -2.56
N GLU A 73 -23.72 18.09 -2.40
CA GLU A 73 -23.47 19.40 -2.99
C GLU A 73 -22.44 20.20 -2.17
N LEU A 74 -22.33 19.92 -0.86
CA LEU A 74 -21.33 20.51 0.02
C LEU A 74 -19.91 19.98 -0.22
N ILE A 75 -19.80 18.80 -0.84
CA ILE A 75 -18.51 18.16 -1.12
C ILE A 75 -17.72 18.99 -2.13
N ARG A 76 -16.56 19.50 -1.71
CA ARG A 76 -15.59 20.15 -2.59
C ARG A 76 -14.75 19.10 -3.30
N GLY A 77 -14.61 19.25 -4.62
CA GLY A 77 -13.80 18.36 -5.45
C GLY A 77 -14.17 18.43 -6.93
N PRO A 78 -13.58 17.55 -7.75
CA PRO A 78 -13.90 17.47 -9.17
C PRO A 78 -15.38 17.18 -9.41
N LEU A 79 -16.03 17.93 -10.30
CA LEU A 79 -17.47 17.80 -10.59
C LEU A 79 -17.87 16.38 -11.01
N TRP A 80 -16.99 15.70 -11.74
CA TRP A 80 -17.22 14.31 -12.17
C TRP A 80 -17.11 13.28 -11.04
N LEU A 81 -16.68 13.67 -9.82
CA LEU A 81 -16.62 12.82 -8.62
C LEU A 81 -17.59 13.20 -7.50
N ARG A 82 -18.17 14.42 -7.53
CA ARG A 82 -19.11 14.84 -6.47
C ARG A 82 -20.31 13.91 -6.43
N GLY A 83 -20.57 13.32 -5.26
CA GLY A 83 -21.67 12.37 -5.06
C GLY A 83 -21.56 11.08 -5.88
N PHE A 84 -20.37 10.73 -6.40
CA PHE A 84 -20.18 9.54 -7.22
C PHE A 84 -19.17 8.58 -6.59
N ARG A 85 -19.54 7.31 -6.50
CA ARG A 85 -18.65 6.21 -6.09
C ARG A 85 -18.60 5.17 -7.20
N GLY A 86 -17.38 4.82 -7.62
CA GLY A 86 -17.16 3.81 -8.67
C GLY A 86 -15.71 3.36 -8.70
N ASN A 87 -15.47 2.25 -9.39
CA ASN A 87 -14.11 1.74 -9.60
C ASN A 87 -13.30 2.67 -10.53
N GLU A 88 -12.01 2.36 -10.71
CA GLU A 88 -11.14 3.19 -11.56
C GLU A 88 -11.67 3.34 -12.99
N LEU A 89 -12.10 2.23 -13.62
CA LEU A 89 -12.62 2.24 -14.98
C LEU A 89 -13.87 3.14 -15.10
N GLN A 90 -14.83 3.00 -14.19
CA GLN A 90 -16.04 3.82 -14.16
C GLN A 90 -15.73 5.30 -13.95
N ARG A 91 -14.79 5.63 -13.05
CA ARG A 91 -14.33 7.00 -12.81
C ARG A 91 -13.70 7.62 -14.07
N LEU A 92 -12.86 6.87 -14.78
CA LEU A 92 -12.22 7.35 -16.00
C LEU A 92 -13.21 7.54 -17.16
N ILE A 93 -14.13 6.60 -17.36
CA ILE A 93 -15.21 6.72 -18.36
C ILE A 93 -16.05 7.97 -18.07
N ARG A 94 -16.41 8.19 -16.79
CA ARG A 94 -17.16 9.37 -16.37
C ARG A 94 -16.37 10.66 -16.59
N LYS A 95 -15.08 10.70 -16.23
CA LYS A 95 -14.19 11.83 -16.49
C LYS A 95 -14.10 12.14 -17.98
N LYS A 96 -13.93 11.13 -18.84
CA LYS A 96 -13.92 11.27 -20.31
C LYS A 96 -15.21 11.90 -20.80
N ARG A 97 -16.37 11.41 -20.36
CA ARG A 97 -17.68 11.91 -20.79
C ARG A 97 -17.96 13.34 -20.34
N MET A 98 -17.52 13.72 -19.15
CA MET A 98 -17.87 15.03 -18.56
C MET A 98 -16.87 16.14 -18.89
N VAL A 99 -15.59 15.82 -18.99
CA VAL A 99 -14.50 16.81 -19.12
C VAL A 99 -13.62 16.54 -20.34
N GLY A 100 -13.76 15.39 -21.00
CA GLY A 100 -12.86 14.95 -22.07
C GLY A 100 -12.80 15.84 -23.31
N ASP A 101 -13.78 16.72 -23.53
CA ASP A 101 -13.75 17.68 -24.64
C ASP A 101 -12.84 18.88 -24.35
N ARG A 102 -12.64 19.20 -23.07
CA ARG A 102 -11.81 20.32 -22.61
C ARG A 102 -10.42 19.89 -22.13
N MET A 103 -10.14 18.59 -22.18
CA MET A 103 -8.85 18.03 -21.77
C MET A 103 -7.78 18.28 -22.83
N MET A 104 -6.54 18.48 -22.39
CA MET A 104 -5.38 18.55 -23.28
C MET A 104 -5.23 17.23 -24.05
N GLY A 105 -4.69 17.30 -25.27
CA GLY A 105 -4.56 16.13 -26.16
C GLY A 105 -3.76 14.98 -25.53
N GLU A 106 -2.64 15.29 -24.88
CA GLU A 106 -1.79 14.30 -24.21
C GLU A 106 -2.51 13.62 -23.04
N ASP A 107 -3.16 14.40 -22.18
CA ASP A 107 -3.93 13.88 -21.05
C ASP A 107 -5.10 13.00 -21.51
N LYS A 108 -5.80 13.41 -22.57
CA LYS A 108 -6.88 12.63 -23.18
C LYS A 108 -6.35 11.32 -23.75
N HIS A 109 -5.20 11.36 -24.43
CA HIS A 109 -4.55 10.16 -24.95
C HIS A 109 -4.11 9.18 -23.85
N ILE A 110 -3.52 9.68 -22.75
CA ILE A 110 -3.15 8.85 -21.59
C ILE A 110 -4.40 8.24 -20.94
N LEU A 111 -5.47 9.02 -20.78
CA LEU A 111 -6.74 8.57 -20.23
C LEU A 111 -7.35 7.44 -21.07
N ASP A 112 -7.32 7.58 -22.40
CA ASP A 112 -7.85 6.58 -23.32
C ASP A 112 -7.04 5.28 -23.32
N LYS A 113 -5.71 5.38 -23.24
CA LYS A 113 -4.85 4.21 -23.03
C LYS A 113 -5.18 3.50 -21.73
N ARG A 114 -5.40 4.25 -20.64
CA ARG A 114 -5.75 3.68 -19.33
C ARG A 114 -7.11 2.98 -19.33
N ILE A 115 -8.14 3.60 -19.94
CA ILE A 115 -9.46 2.97 -20.12
C ILE A 115 -9.32 1.66 -20.90
N SER A 116 -8.59 1.69 -22.02
CA SER A 116 -8.39 0.53 -22.89
C SER A 116 -7.65 -0.62 -22.20
N PHE A 117 -6.67 -0.28 -21.34
CA PHE A 117 -5.99 -1.25 -20.49
C PHE A 117 -6.94 -1.87 -19.46
N LEU A 118 -7.66 -1.05 -18.69
CA LEU A 118 -8.54 -1.52 -17.62
C LEU A 118 -9.71 -2.34 -18.15
N TYR A 119 -10.29 -1.94 -19.29
CA TYR A 119 -11.34 -2.71 -19.95
C TYR A 119 -10.86 -4.12 -20.31
N ARG A 120 -9.67 -4.25 -20.90
CA ARG A 120 -9.07 -5.57 -21.18
C ARG A 120 -8.78 -6.32 -19.89
N ARG A 121 -8.20 -5.65 -18.89
CA ARG A 121 -7.83 -6.28 -17.61
C ARG A 121 -9.04 -6.87 -16.89
N PHE A 122 -10.11 -6.10 -16.70
CA PHE A 122 -11.27 -6.55 -15.93
C PHE A 122 -12.12 -7.58 -16.68
N ASN A 123 -12.21 -7.51 -18.01
CA ASN A 123 -13.12 -8.38 -18.77
C ASN A 123 -12.46 -9.65 -19.33
N ARG A 124 -11.12 -9.68 -19.43
CA ARG A 124 -10.38 -10.83 -20.00
C ARG A 124 -9.55 -11.59 -18.98
N TYR A 125 -9.16 -10.95 -17.88
CA TYR A 125 -8.28 -11.55 -16.88
C TYR A 125 -8.96 -11.52 -15.51
N GLY A 126 -8.90 -12.64 -14.79
CA GLY A 126 -9.46 -12.75 -13.46
C GLY A 126 -9.25 -14.16 -12.93
N LYS A 127 -9.07 -14.30 -11.62
CA LYS A 127 -9.03 -15.60 -10.96
C LYS A 127 -10.43 -16.23 -10.87
N HIS A 128 -11.41 -15.39 -10.59
CA HIS A 128 -12.81 -15.76 -10.48
C HIS A 128 -13.51 -15.32 -11.77
N ARG A 129 -14.19 -16.25 -12.42
CA ARG A 129 -14.98 -16.02 -13.63
C ARG A 129 -16.22 -16.88 -13.59
#